data_AF-A0A316UPT3-F1
#
_entry.id   AF-A0A316UPT3-F1
#
_cell.length_a   1.000
_cell.length_b   1.000
_cell.length_c   1.000
_cell.angle_alpha   90.00
_cell.angle_beta   90.00
_cell.angle_gamma   90.00
#
_symmetry.space_group_name_H-M   'P 1'
#
loop_
_entity.id
_entity.type
_entity.pdbx_description
1 polymer ?
#
loop_
_entity_poly.entity_id
_entity_poly.type
_entity_poly.pdbx_seq_one_letter_code
_entity_poly.pdbx_strand_id
1 'polypeptide(L)'
;MTLPTTTYIIYTDGACHGNGANPALRQAEGAIGIYSEDLDVMERLPEQMRPHTADKSEFWAIYRALQEAPPIRPLLIRTDSTQCINTLTIWYYEWVAHGGLKTNGRKDKNYNLIRDIMDEILLRRSRGQMVSFKHVLGHSGN
;
A
#
# COMPACT_ATOMS: atom_id res chain seq x y z
N MET A 1 30.10 -12.05 -4.75
CA MET A 1 29.21 -11.26 -3.87
C MET A 1 27.97 -12.10 -3.60
N THR A 2 27.85 -12.66 -2.41
CA THR A 2 26.60 -13.32 -1.96
C THR A 2 25.61 -12.23 -1.60
N LEU A 3 24.45 -12.21 -2.25
CA LEU A 3 23.38 -11.29 -1.87
C LEU A 3 23.03 -11.55 -0.40
N PRO A 4 22.80 -10.52 0.44
CA PRO A 4 22.33 -10.73 1.79
C PRO A 4 21.02 -11.50 1.72
N THR A 5 20.97 -12.69 2.31
CA THR A 5 19.79 -13.56 2.37
C THR A 5 18.72 -13.03 3.34
N THR A 6 19.04 -11.97 4.07
CA THR A 6 18.14 -11.35 5.04
C THR A 6 17.04 -10.57 4.34
N THR A 7 15.79 -10.89 4.64
CA THR A 7 14.60 -10.16 4.18
C THR A 7 14.71 -8.67 4.51
N TYR A 8 14.46 -7.81 3.53
CA TYR A 8 14.28 -6.38 3.73
C TYR A 8 12.89 -6.11 4.29
N ILE A 9 12.82 -5.49 5.46
CA ILE A 9 11.57 -5.23 6.17
C ILE A 9 11.27 -3.74 6.06
N ILE A 10 10.09 -3.41 5.55
CA ILE A 10 9.60 -2.05 5.44
C ILE A 10 8.24 -1.94 6.15
N TYR A 11 8.08 -0.90 6.95
CA TYR A 11 6.84 -0.57 7.64
C TYR A 11 6.14 0.54 6.87
N THR A 12 4.82 0.46 6.77
CA THR A 12 3.99 1.45 6.07
C THR A 12 2.78 1.79 6.91
N ASP A 13 2.46 3.08 6.98
CA ASP A 13 1.27 3.63 7.63
C ASP A 13 0.72 4.79 6.78
N GLY A 14 -0.60 4.93 6.73
CA GLY A 14 -1.30 5.91 5.91
C GLY A 14 -2.45 6.56 6.66
N ALA A 15 -2.31 7.85 7.00
CA ALA A 15 -3.32 8.60 7.73
C ALA A 15 -4.04 9.63 6.86
N CYS A 16 -5.32 9.88 7.16
CA CYS A 16 -6.05 10.97 6.52
C CYS A 16 -6.88 11.79 7.51
N HIS A 17 -6.55 13.07 7.62
CA HIS A 17 -7.32 14.04 8.39
C HIS A 17 -8.51 14.55 7.58
N GLY A 18 -9.70 14.53 8.19
CA GLY A 18 -10.94 14.92 7.51
C GLY A 18 -11.44 13.89 6.50
N ASN A 19 -11.08 12.62 6.66
CA ASN A 19 -11.62 11.51 5.88
C ASN A 19 -13.17 11.52 5.87
N GLY A 20 -13.77 11.47 4.68
CA GLY A 20 -15.23 11.51 4.51
C GLY A 20 -15.89 12.87 4.75
N ALA A 21 -15.12 13.93 5.02
CA ALA A 21 -15.68 15.27 5.13
C ALA A 21 -16.24 15.76 3.79
N ASN A 22 -17.26 16.62 3.85
CA ASN A 22 -17.77 17.29 2.67
C ASN A 22 -16.67 18.18 2.08
N PRO A 23 -16.21 17.93 0.83
CA PRO A 23 -15.11 18.69 0.24
C PRO A 23 -15.44 20.19 0.06
N ALA A 24 -16.72 20.57 0.04
CA ALA A 24 -17.14 21.98 0.03
C ALA A 24 -16.91 22.69 1.39
N LEU A 25 -16.80 21.93 2.48
CA LEU A 25 -16.61 22.47 3.84
C LEU A 25 -15.17 22.32 4.32
N ARG A 26 -14.52 21.20 3.99
CA ARG A 26 -13.13 20.92 4.36
C ARG A 26 -12.52 19.90 3.43
N GLN A 27 -11.35 20.21 2.90
CA GLN A 27 -10.58 19.28 2.09
C GLN A 27 -9.85 18.27 2.99
N ALA A 28 -9.98 16.98 2.68
CA ALA A 28 -9.33 15.91 3.42
C ALA A 28 -7.85 15.82 3.05
N GLU A 29 -6.96 15.83 4.05
CA GLU A 29 -5.51 15.79 3.87
C GLU A 29 -5.00 14.39 4.21
N GLY A 30 -4.27 13.76 3.28
CA GLY A 30 -3.67 12.45 3.47
C GLY A 30 -2.15 12.57 3.61
N ALA A 31 -1.54 11.70 4.39
CA ALA A 31 -0.09 11.56 4.49
C ALA A 31 0.28 10.09 4.69
N ILE A 32 1.53 9.77 4.38
CA ILE A 32 2.10 8.44 4.57
C ILE A 32 3.37 8.52 5.40
N GLY A 33 3.66 7.42 6.10
CA GLY A 33 4.93 7.14 6.72
C GLY A 33 5.49 5.81 6.23
N ILE A 34 6.78 5.78 5.91
CA ILE A 34 7.49 4.56 5.51
C ILE A 34 8.81 4.50 6.26
N TYR A 35 9.09 3.35 6.87
CA TYR A 35 10.28 3.14 7.68
C TYR A 35 10.94 1.78 7.40
N SER A 36 12.27 1.74 7.29
CA SER A 36 13.08 0.51 7.17
C SER A 36 14.39 0.66 7.96
N GLU A 37 15.36 -0.23 7.72
CA GLU A 37 16.71 -0.13 8.28
C GLU A 37 17.52 1.08 7.77
N ASP A 38 17.15 1.63 6.61
CA ASP A 38 17.85 2.69 5.88
C ASP A 38 16.90 3.74 5.26
N LEU A 39 15.60 3.66 5.52
CA LEU A 39 14.59 4.63 5.07
C LEU A 39 13.76 5.16 6.25
N ASP A 40 13.49 6.45 6.21
CA ASP A 40 12.51 7.14 7.05
C ASP A 40 11.89 8.27 6.22
N VAL A 41 10.70 8.01 5.67
CA VAL A 41 10.01 8.89 4.72
C VAL A 41 8.66 9.26 5.27
N MET A 42 8.38 10.57 5.29
CA MET A 42 7.09 11.14 5.64
C MET A 42 6.68 12.13 4.55
N GLU A 43 5.59 11.84 3.84
CA GLU A 43 5.13 12.69 2.74
C GLU A 43 3.60 12.84 2.73
N ARG A 44 3.13 13.96 2.18
CA ARG A 44 1.70 14.14 1.90
C ARG A 44 1.31 13.37 0.66
N LEU A 45 0.04 12.95 0.59
CA LEU A 45 -0.50 12.42 -0.65
C LEU A 45 -0.47 13.50 -1.75
N PRO A 46 -0.15 13.14 -3.00
CA PRO A 46 -0.16 14.07 -4.12
C PRO A 46 -1.54 14.70 -4.33
N GLU A 47 -1.59 16.01 -4.58
CA GLU A 47 -2.83 16.77 -4.80
C GLU A 47 -3.69 16.19 -5.94
N GLN A 48 -3.06 15.57 -6.94
CA GLN A 48 -3.76 14.93 -8.06
C GLN A 48 -4.54 13.68 -7.65
N MET A 49 -4.28 13.13 -6.45
CA MET A 49 -4.95 11.96 -5.91
C MET A 49 -6.20 12.32 -5.08
N ARG A 50 -6.65 13.58 -5.09
CA ARG A 50 -7.86 14.00 -4.39
C ARG A 50 -9.12 13.25 -4.87
N PRO A 51 -10.13 13.07 -3.98
CA PRO A 51 -10.07 13.35 -2.55
C PRO A 51 -9.15 12.34 -1.84
N HIS A 52 -8.37 12.81 -0.87
CA HIS A 52 -7.62 11.90 0.00
C HIS A 52 -8.56 11.17 0.94
N THR A 53 -8.23 9.93 1.26
CA THR A 53 -8.96 9.08 2.20
C THR A 53 -7.94 8.24 2.97
N ALA A 54 -8.34 7.68 4.12
CA ALA A 54 -7.46 6.78 4.88
C ALA A 54 -7.01 5.59 4.02
N ASP A 55 -7.95 4.84 3.43
CA ASP A 55 -7.64 3.69 2.55
C ASP A 55 -6.67 4.05 1.42
N LYS A 56 -6.85 5.21 0.79
CA LYS A 56 -5.98 5.65 -0.31
C LYS A 56 -4.56 5.97 0.20
N SER A 57 -4.46 6.49 1.41
CA SER A 57 -3.16 6.80 2.04
C SER A 57 -2.41 5.51 2.38
N GLU A 58 -3.11 4.51 2.91
CA GLU A 58 -2.55 3.17 3.16
C GLU A 58 -2.03 2.51 1.89
N PHE A 59 -2.82 2.49 0.81
CA PHE A 59 -2.35 1.95 -0.48
C PHE A 59 -1.19 2.75 -1.05
N TRP A 60 -1.21 4.08 -0.93
CA TRP A 60 -0.12 4.92 -1.39
C TRP A 60 1.18 4.64 -0.63
N ALA A 61 1.10 4.43 0.69
CA ALA A 61 2.25 4.07 1.51
C ALA A 61 2.89 2.76 1.03
N ILE A 62 2.08 1.75 0.72
CA ILE A 62 2.56 0.48 0.15
C ILE A 62 3.20 0.69 -1.23
N TYR A 63 2.57 1.48 -2.09
CA TYR A 63 3.10 1.75 -3.43
C TYR A 63 4.46 2.45 -3.38
N ARG A 64 4.56 3.50 -2.56
CA ARG A 64 5.79 4.24 -2.36
C ARG A 64 6.87 3.37 -1.70
N ALA A 65 6.50 2.47 -0.77
CA ALA A 65 7.42 1.50 -0.17
C ALA A 65 7.97 0.50 -1.19
N LEU A 66 7.15 0.04 -2.14
CA LEU A 66 7.63 -0.78 -3.25
C LEU A 66 8.67 -0.01 -4.05
N GLN A 67 8.41 1.25 -4.42
CA GLN A 67 9.34 2.05 -5.22
C GLN A 67 10.71 2.25 -4.55
N GLU A 68 10.74 2.46 -3.23
CA GLU A 68 11.99 2.66 -2.48
C GLU A 68 12.71 1.35 -2.11
N ALA A 69 11.99 0.23 -1.99
CA ALA A 69 12.57 -1.02 -1.56
C ALA A 69 13.60 -1.57 -2.56
N PRO A 70 14.81 -1.94 -2.11
CA PRO A 70 15.86 -2.46 -2.98
C PRO A 70 15.41 -3.78 -3.64
N PRO A 71 15.63 -3.97 -4.95
CA PRO A 71 15.09 -5.13 -5.68
C PRO A 71 15.84 -6.46 -5.40
N ILE A 72 16.87 -6.43 -4.56
CA ILE A 72 17.89 -7.48 -4.45
C ILE A 72 17.52 -8.55 -3.43
N ARG A 73 16.71 -8.20 -2.43
CA ARG A 73 16.37 -9.06 -1.28
C ARG A 73 14.87 -9.35 -1.25
N PRO A 74 14.43 -10.48 -0.66
CA PRO A 74 13.03 -10.67 -0.35
C PRO A 74 12.47 -9.48 0.42
N LEU A 75 11.30 -8.99 0.03
CA LEU A 75 10.64 -7.83 0.62
C LEU A 75 9.49 -8.30 1.53
N LEU A 76 9.50 -7.83 2.76
CA LEU A 76 8.40 -7.98 3.71
C LEU A 76 7.83 -6.60 4.04
N ILE A 77 6.60 -6.34 3.62
CA ILE A 77 5.85 -5.13 3.94
C ILE A 77 5.03 -5.38 5.21
N ARG A 78 5.22 -4.54 6.22
CA ARG A 78 4.48 -4.55 7.48
C ARG A 78 3.53 -3.36 7.53
N THR A 79 2.24 -3.64 7.70
CA THR A 79 1.17 -2.64 7.80
C THR A 79 0.14 -3.11 8.80
N ASP A 80 -0.54 -2.19 9.48
CA ASP A 80 -1.71 -2.45 10.31
C ASP A 80 -3.02 -2.47 9.50
N SER A 81 -2.97 -2.11 8.22
CA SER A 81 -4.12 -2.16 7.33
C SER A 81 -4.39 -3.58 6.83
N THR A 82 -5.19 -4.33 7.59
CA THR A 82 -5.77 -5.62 7.12
C THR A 82 -6.52 -5.48 5.80
N GLN A 83 -7.13 -4.31 5.56
CA GLN A 83 -7.83 -3.98 4.32
C GLN A 83 -6.88 -4.00 3.12
N CYS A 84 -5.68 -3.41 3.24
CA CYS A 84 -4.68 -3.44 2.20
C CYS A 84 -4.15 -4.86 1.97
N ILE A 85 -3.83 -5.59 3.04
CA ILE A 85 -3.35 -6.97 2.95
C ILE A 85 -4.37 -7.86 2.22
N ASN A 86 -5.63 -7.86 2.65
CA ASN A 86 -6.69 -8.66 2.03
C ASN A 86 -6.91 -8.26 0.56
N THR A 87 -6.86 -6.97 0.26
CA THR A 87 -7.00 -6.48 -1.11
C THR A 87 -5.90 -7.01 -2.02
N LEU A 88 -4.63 -6.89 -1.61
CA LEU A 88 -3.47 -7.23 -2.44
C LEU A 88 -3.17 -8.74 -2.50
N THR A 89 -3.71 -9.52 -1.55
CA THR A 89 -3.43 -10.97 -1.47
C THR A 89 -4.61 -11.85 -1.88
N ILE A 90 -5.85 -11.35 -1.75
CA ILE A 90 -7.06 -12.15 -1.98
C ILE A 90 -7.97 -11.43 -2.99
N TRP A 91 -8.55 -10.29 -2.61
CA TRP A 91 -9.66 -9.71 -3.35
C TRP A 91 -9.28 -9.21 -4.74
N TYR A 92 -8.06 -8.72 -4.95
CA TYR A 92 -7.62 -8.30 -6.28
C TYR A 92 -7.71 -9.44 -7.29
N TYR A 93 -7.29 -10.65 -6.93
CA TYR A 93 -7.35 -11.81 -7.83
C TYR A 93 -8.79 -12.22 -8.14
N GLU A 94 -9.66 -12.18 -7.13
CA GLU A 94 -11.11 -12.40 -7.30
C GLU A 94 -11.71 -11.35 -8.24
N TRP A 95 -11.40 -10.07 -8.03
CA TRP A 95 -11.89 -8.99 -8.90
C TRP A 95 -11.42 -9.19 -10.33
N VAL A 96 -10.14 -9.51 -10.55
CA VAL A 96 -9.62 -9.78 -11.91
C VAL A 96 -10.39 -10.92 -12.58
N ALA A 97 -10.68 -12.01 -11.87
CA ALA A 97 -11.50 -13.11 -12.38
C ALA A 97 -12.94 -12.67 -12.73
N HIS A 98 -13.45 -11.63 -12.07
CA HIS A 98 -14.76 -11.02 -12.30
C HIS A 98 -14.71 -9.69 -13.09
N GLY A 99 -13.72 -9.53 -13.99
CA GLY A 99 -13.64 -8.35 -14.87
C GLY A 99 -13.28 -7.03 -14.17
N GLY A 100 -12.64 -7.13 -13.01
CA GLY A 100 -12.26 -6.04 -12.13
C GLY A 100 -13.38 -5.57 -11.19
N LEU A 101 -14.47 -6.32 -11.06
CA LEU A 101 -15.66 -5.92 -10.28
C LEU A 101 -15.70 -6.60 -8.92
N LYS A 102 -16.21 -5.87 -7.92
CA LYS A 102 -16.62 -6.43 -6.63
C LYS A 102 -17.94 -7.18 -6.78
N THR A 103 -18.32 -7.90 -5.72
CA THR A 103 -19.61 -8.61 -5.60
C THR A 103 -20.83 -7.72 -5.84
N ASN A 104 -20.74 -6.42 -5.55
CA ASN A 104 -21.81 -5.45 -5.80
C ASN A 104 -21.85 -4.90 -7.25
N GLY A 105 -21.06 -5.49 -8.17
CA GLY A 105 -21.00 -5.10 -9.58
C GLY A 105 -20.24 -3.79 -9.84
N ARG A 106 -19.56 -3.22 -8.84
CA ARG A 106 -18.79 -1.96 -8.98
C ARG A 106 -17.31 -2.21 -8.77
N LYS A 107 -16.47 -1.38 -9.39
CA LYS A 107 -15.02 -1.35 -9.11
C LYS A 107 -14.74 -0.72 -7.74
N ASP A 108 -13.60 -1.06 -7.14
CA ASP A 108 -13.09 -0.30 -6.00
C ASP A 108 -12.77 1.14 -6.41
N LYS A 109 -13.02 2.10 -5.51
CA LYS A 109 -12.67 3.52 -5.72
C LYS A 109 -11.18 3.74 -5.98
N ASN A 110 -10.34 2.84 -5.46
CA ASN A 110 -8.88 2.85 -5.57
C ASN A 110 -8.39 1.78 -6.57
N TYR A 111 -9.26 1.18 -7.39
CA TYR A 111 -8.91 0.03 -8.23
C TYR A 111 -7.70 0.29 -9.14
N ASN A 112 -7.56 1.49 -9.72
CA ASN A 112 -6.41 1.82 -10.56
C ASN A 112 -5.10 1.82 -9.76
N LEU A 113 -5.08 2.46 -8.58
CA LEU A 113 -3.92 2.45 -7.69
C LEU A 113 -3.58 1.02 -7.24
N ILE A 114 -4.59 0.24 -6.88
CA ILE A 114 -4.42 -1.17 -6.48
C ILE A 114 -3.82 -1.98 -7.63
N ARG A 115 -4.31 -1.79 -8.86
CA ARG A 115 -3.76 -2.46 -10.05
C ARG A 115 -2.29 -2.06 -10.25
N ASP A 116 -1.96 -0.79 -10.17
CA ASP A 116 -0.58 -0.31 -10.36
C ASP A 116 0.37 -0.89 -9.28
N ILE A 117 -0.10 -1.03 -8.03
CA ILE A 117 0.62 -1.74 -6.96
C ILE A 117 0.83 -3.22 -7.32
N MET A 118 -0.21 -3.88 -7.81
CA MET A 118 -0.15 -5.29 -8.16
C MET A 118 0.77 -5.55 -9.35
N ASP A 119 0.77 -4.66 -10.34
CA ASP A 119 1.68 -4.72 -11.49
C ASP A 119 3.14 -4.62 -11.03
N GLU A 120 3.46 -3.73 -10.10
CA GLU A 120 4.80 -3.61 -9.51
C GLU A 120 5.19 -4.86 -8.70
N ILE A 121 4.26 -5.42 -7.91
CA ILE A 121 4.50 -6.67 -7.15
C ILE A 121 4.79 -7.84 -8.11
N LEU A 122 3.99 -7.98 -9.18
CA LEU A 122 4.15 -9.04 -10.17
C LEU A 122 5.44 -8.86 -10.96
N LEU A 123 5.81 -7.63 -11.31
CA LEU A 123 7.07 -7.31 -11.96
C LEU A 123 8.26 -7.74 -11.08
N ARG A 124 8.24 -7.40 -9.79
CA ARG A 124 9.28 -7.82 -8.82
C ARG A 124 9.39 -9.34 -8.72
N ARG A 125 8.26 -10.03 -8.60
CA ARG A 125 8.21 -11.50 -8.58
C ARG A 125 8.78 -12.11 -9.85
N SER A 126 8.47 -11.55 -11.02
CA SER A 126 9.03 -12.00 -12.30
C SER A 126 10.56 -11.85 -12.39
N ARG A 127 11.12 -10.90 -11.63
CA ARG A 127 12.56 -10.66 -11.50
C ARG A 127 13.20 -11.46 -10.35
N GLY A 128 12.46 -12.35 -9.71
CA GLY A 128 12.94 -13.20 -8.62
C GLY A 128 12.87 -12.57 -7.22
N GLN A 129 12.32 -11.37 -7.07
CA GLN A 129 12.11 -10.76 -5.76
C GLN A 129 10.76 -11.20 -5.18
N MET A 130 10.82 -11.98 -4.10
CA MET A 130 9.61 -12.33 -3.34
C MET A 130 9.09 -11.11 -2.57
N VAL A 131 7.79 -10.80 -2.73
CA VAL A 131 7.09 -9.76 -1.96
C VAL A 131 6.00 -10.41 -1.12
N SER A 132 6.06 -10.16 0.19
CA SER A 132 5.16 -10.69 1.22
C SER A 132 4.64 -9.60 2.14
N PHE A 133 3.50 -9.85 2.77
CA PHE A 133 2.85 -8.92 3.70
C PHE A 133 2.72 -9.54 5.08
N LYS A 134 2.86 -8.74 6.13
CA LYS A 134 2.57 -9.13 7.51
C LYS A 134 1.79 -8.04 8.23
N HIS A 135 0.66 -8.43 8.82
CA HIS A 135 -0.09 -7.54 9.69
C HIS A 135 0.69 -7.25 10.97
N VAL A 136 0.74 -5.98 11.36
CA VAL A 136 1.24 -5.53 12.68
C VAL A 136 0.11 -4.83 13.41
N LEU A 137 0.13 -4.85 14.74
CA LEU A 137 -0.91 -4.16 15.49
C LEU A 137 -0.67 -2.64 15.43
N GLY A 138 -1.58 -1.92 14.79
CA GLY A 138 -1.65 -0.46 14.87
C GLY A 138 -1.99 -0.01 16.29
N HIS A 139 -1.51 1.16 16.68
CA HIS A 139 -1.83 1.80 17.97
C HIS A 139 -1.58 0.94 19.23
N SER A 140 -0.66 -0.03 19.16
CA SER A 140 -0.18 -0.74 20.37
C SER A 140 0.90 0.09 21.04
N GLY A 141 0.48 1.22 21.63
CA GLY A 141 1.32 1.99 22.52
C GLY A 141 1.74 1.13 23.70
N ASN A 142 3.04 1.12 23.98
CA ASN A 142 3.54 1.13 25.34
C ASN A 142 4.26 2.44 25.54
#